data_AF-A0A0G1NGX6-F1
#
_entry.id   AF-A0A0G1NGX6-F1
#
_cell.length_a   1.000
_cell.length_b   1.000
_cell.length_c   1.000
_cell.angle_alpha   90.00
_cell.angle_beta   90.00
_cell.angle_gamma   90.00
#
_symmetry.space_group_name_H-M   'P 1'
#
loop_
_entity.id
_entity.type
_entity.pdbx_description
1 polymer ?
#
loop_
_entity_poly.entity_id
_entity_poly.type
_entity_poly.pdbx_seq_one_letter_code
_entity_poly.pdbx_strand_id
1 'polypeptide(L)' 'MIGFIRQQLKTSTQGGSASGGKNHKLKTIYLLYGGSVNAKNVGDFLAMKQIDGALVGGASLHPSEFKKMVKIAESIK' A
#
# COMPACT_ATOMS: atom_id res chain seq x y z
N MET A 1 4.02 -12.68 4.73
CA MET A 1 3.40 -11.91 5.84
C MET A 1 2.37 -10.88 5.36
N ILE A 2 2.67 -10.01 4.38
CA ILE A 2 1.75 -8.94 3.90
C ILE A 2 0.36 -9.44 3.43
N GLY A 3 0.28 -10.65 2.85
CA GLY A 3 -0.98 -11.22 2.36
C GLY A 3 -1.99 -11.53 3.45
N PHE A 4 -1.49 -11.91 4.63
CA PHE A 4 -2.34 -12.20 5.78
C PHE A 4 -3.01 -10.93 6.29
N ILE A 5 -2.28 -9.81 6.39
CA ILE A 5 -2.82 -8.52 6.82
C ILE A 5 -3.94 -8.07 5.88
N ARG A 6 -3.72 -8.15 4.56
CA ARG A 6 -4.74 -7.77 3.59
C ARG A 6 -5.95 -8.71 3.62
N GLN A 7 -5.75 -10.00 3.88
CA GLN A 7 -6.84 -10.96 4.02
C GLN A 7 -7.69 -10.67 5.27
N GLN A 8 -7.08 -10.40 6.42
CA GLN A 8 -7.78 -10.04 7.66
C GLN A 8 -8.56 -8.72 7.54
N LEU A 9 -8.00 -7.74 6.81
CA LEU A 9 -8.71 -6.49 6.53
C LEU A 9 -9.91 -6.71 5.60
N LYS A 10 -9.80 -7.60 4.60
CA LYS A 10 -10.93 -7.97 3.74
C LYS A 10 -12.04 -8.70 4.50
N THR A 11 -11.70 -9.70 5.33
CA THR A 11 -12.68 -10.47 6.11
C THR A 11 -13.41 -9.57 7.12
N SER A 12 -12.72 -8.62 7.73
CA SER A 12 -13.32 -7.64 8.66
C SER A 12 -14.30 -6.67 7.98
N THR A 13 -14.21 -6.50 6.66
CA THR A 13 -15.15 -5.66 5.88
C THR A 13 -16.32 -6.43 5.26
N GLN A 14 -16.24 -7.77 5.19
CA GLN A 14 -17.27 -8.63 4.58
C GLN A 14 -17.91 -9.64 5.55
N GLY A 15 -17.53 -9.64 6.83
CA GLY A 15 -18.14 -10.47 7.88
C GLY A 15 -19.47 -9.90 8.36
N GLY A 16 -20.49 -10.76 8.40
CA GLY A 16 -21.90 -10.41 8.54
C GLY A 16 -22.34 -9.77 9.86
N SER A 17 -23.51 -9.15 9.75
CA SER A 17 -24.39 -8.62 10.79
C SER A 17 -24.58 -9.58 11.97
N ALA A 18 -23.81 -9.40 13.05
CA ALA A 18 -24.17 -9.88 14.38
C ALA A 18 -23.59 -8.94 15.45
N SER A 19 -24.50 -8.37 16.25
CA SER A 19 -24.25 -7.57 17.47
C SER A 19 -23.81 -6.11 17.29
N GLY A 20 -24.80 -5.21 17.32
CA GLY A 20 -24.81 -3.97 18.14
C GLY A 20 -23.74 -2.87 17.99
N GLY A 21 -22.69 -3.04 17.19
CA GLY A 21 -21.64 -2.04 16.97
C GLY A 21 -21.85 -1.27 15.67
N LYS A 22 -21.67 0.06 15.68
CA LYS A 22 -21.87 0.93 14.51
C LYS A 22 -21.14 0.39 13.26
N ASN A 23 -21.89 0.10 12.19
CA ASN A 23 -21.37 -0.38 10.90
C ASN A 23 -20.43 0.64 10.23
N HIS A 24 -19.17 0.69 10.64
CA HIS A 24 -18.15 1.47 9.94
C HIS A 24 -17.70 0.67 8.73
N LYS A 25 -18.37 0.86 7.59
CA LYS A 25 -17.87 0.41 6.30
C LYS A 25 -16.52 1.10 6.08
N LEU A 26 -15.42 0.37 6.25
CA LEU A 26 -14.10 0.92 5.99
C LEU A 26 -14.03 1.30 4.50
N LYS A 27 -13.69 2.56 4.23
CA LYS A 27 -13.35 3.02 2.87
C LYS A 27 -12.16 2.20 2.36
N THR A 28 -11.93 2.16 1.05
CA THR A 28 -10.79 1.46 0.43
C THR A 28 -9.51 1.67 1.24
N ILE A 29 -8.92 0.58 1.74
CA ILE A 29 -7.72 0.61 2.57
C ILE A 29 -6.51 0.43 1.65
N TYR A 30 -5.57 1.38 1.70
CA TYR A 30 -4.31 1.30 0.98
C TYR A 30 -3.21 0.75 1.89
N LEU A 31 -2.57 -0.36 1.47
CA LEU A 31 -1.38 -0.91 2.12
C LEU A 31 -0.14 -0.37 1.44
N LEU A 32 0.59 0.48 2.16
CA LEU A 32 1.85 1.06 1.69
C LEU A 32 3.04 0.29 2.27
N TYR A 33 4.07 0.11 1.45
CA TYR A 33 5.35 -0.41 1.90
C TYR A 33 6.21 0.71 2.50
N GLY A 34 6.54 0.61 3.80
CA GLY A 34 7.31 1.63 4.53
C GLY A 34 8.78 1.28 4.79
N GLY A 35 9.34 0.27 4.11
CA GLY A 35 10.76 -0.06 4.22
C GLY A 35 11.67 0.89 3.43
N SER A 36 12.96 0.57 3.37
CA SER A 36 13.93 1.35 2.58
C SER A 36 13.66 1.18 1.08
N VAL A 37 13.05 2.20 0.50
CA VAL A 37 12.63 2.24 -0.91
C VAL A 37 13.33 3.37 -1.64
N ASN A 38 13.77 3.10 -2.86
CA ASN A 38 14.47 4.03 -3.73
C ASN A 38 14.12 3.76 -5.20
N ALA A 39 14.64 4.54 -6.13
CA ALA A 39 14.32 4.40 -7.56
C ALA A 39 14.75 3.04 -8.17
N LYS A 40 15.65 2.30 -7.53
CA LYS A 40 16.13 1.00 -8.05
C LYS A 40 15.21 -0.15 -7.68
N ASN A 41 14.53 -0.08 -6.52
CA ASN A 41 13.76 -1.21 -5.98
C ASN A 41 12.24 -0.94 -5.88
N VAL A 42 11.80 0.32 -6.04
CA VAL A 42 10.37 0.67 -5.93
C VAL A 42 9.48 -0.10 -6.90
N GLY A 43 9.99 -0.40 -8.11
CA GLY A 43 9.25 -1.16 -9.12
C GLY A 43 8.89 -2.56 -8.64
N ASP A 44 9.85 -3.27 -8.05
CA ASP A 44 9.65 -4.63 -7.54
C ASP A 44 8.60 -4.67 -6.43
N PHE A 45 8.60 -3.66 -5.56
CA PHE A 45 7.61 -3.55 -4.49
C PHE A 45 6.21 -3.24 -5.02
N LEU A 46 6.09 -2.33 -5.99
CA LEU A 46 4.80 -1.92 -6.55
C LEU A 46 4.19 -2.95 -7.49
N ALA A 47 5.00 -3.82 -8.09
CA ALA A 47 4.53 -4.95 -8.89
C ALA A 47 3.76 -5.99 -8.05
N MET A 48 3.96 -6.02 -6.72
CA MET A 48 3.22 -6.91 -5.84
C MET A 48 1.76 -6.48 -5.69
N LYS A 49 0.82 -7.35 -6.07
CA LYS A 49 -0.64 -7.10 -5.99
C LYS A 49 -1.18 -6.73 -4.59
N GLN A 50 -0.41 -7.00 -3.54
CA GLN A 50 -0.81 -6.78 -2.14
C GLN A 50 -0.36 -5.42 -1.61
N ILE A 51 0.48 -4.71 -2.35
CA ILE A 51 1.02 -3.39 -2.05
C ILE A 51 0.39 -2.38 -3.01
N ASP A 52 -0.16 -1.32 -2.44
CA ASP A 52 -0.83 -0.26 -3.21
C ASP A 52 0.09 0.95 -3.45
N GLY A 53 1.19 1.05 -2.71
CA GLY A 53 2.13 2.16 -2.83
C GLY A 53 3.33 2.00 -1.90
N ALA A 54 4.16 3.04 -1.82
CA ALA A 54 5.31 3.07 -0.92
C ALA A 54 5.31 4.37 -0.09
N LEU A 55 5.70 4.26 1.17
CA LEU A 55 5.94 5.40 2.07
C LEU A 55 7.44 5.72 2.05
N VAL A 56 7.80 6.75 1.28
CA VAL A 56 9.20 7.08 0.98
C VAL A 56 9.78 8.00 2.05
N GLY A 57 10.84 7.54 2.73
CA GLY A 57 11.61 8.31 3.71
C GLY A 57 12.68 9.20 3.05
N GLY A 58 13.96 8.94 3.32
CA GLY A 58 15.08 9.79 2.88
C GLY A 58 15.13 10.09 1.38
N ALA A 59 14.75 9.15 0.51
CA ALA A 59 14.72 9.38 -0.94
C ALA A 59 13.70 10.47 -1.38
N SER A 60 12.72 10.81 -0.53
CA SER A 60 11.78 11.91 -0.78
C SER A 60 12.45 13.29 -0.73
N LEU A 61 13.60 13.41 -0.04
CA LEU A 61 14.36 14.65 0.09
C LEU A 61 15.19 14.97 -1.17
N HIS A 62 15.22 14.06 -2.15
CA HIS A 62 15.92 14.22 -3.41
C HIS A 62 14.91 14.31 -4.57
N PRO A 63 14.52 15.52 -5.02
CA PRO A 63 13.42 15.69 -5.98
C PRO A 63 13.58 14.90 -7.28
N SER A 64 14.79 14.85 -7.82
CA SER A 64 15.10 14.09 -9.04
C SER A 64 14.93 12.58 -8.88
N GLU A 65 15.27 12.06 -7.70
CA GLU A 65 15.09 10.64 -7.37
C GLU A 65 13.62 10.33 -7.11
N PHE A 66 12.95 11.14 -6.29
CA PHE A 66 11.54 11.00 -6.00
C PHE A 66 10.68 11.07 -7.27
N LYS A 67 10.98 12.00 -8.19
CA LYS A 67 10.31 12.09 -9.49
C LYS A 67 10.48 10.82 -10.33
N LYS A 68 11.66 10.19 -10.31
CA LYS A 68 11.87 8.90 -10.99
C LYS A 68 11.01 7.81 -10.34
N MET A 69 10.93 7.77 -9.02
CA MET A 69 10.09 6.81 -8.30
C MET A 69 8.61 6.96 -8.66
N VAL A 70 8.11 8.20 -8.74
CA VAL A 70 6.71 8.48 -9.15
C VAL A 70 6.46 7.99 -10.58
N LYS A 71 7.37 8.26 -11.53
CA LYS A 71 7.24 7.75 -12.91
C LYS A 71 7.22 6.22 -12.99
N ILE A 72 8.06 5.56 -12.18
CA ILE A 72 8.06 4.09 -12.11
C ILE A 72 6.71 3.60 -11.56
N ALA A 73 6.19 4.25 -10.51
CA ALA A 73 4.89 3.90 -9.94
C ALA A 73 3.73 4.06 -10.95
N GLU A 74 3.72 5.16 -11.69
CA GLU A 74 2.76 5.44 -12.77
C GLU A 74 2.83 4.40 -13.90
N SER A 75 4.02 3.88 -14.21
CA SER A 75 4.17 2.84 -15.25
C SER A 75 3.67 1.44 -14.84
N ILE A 76 3.42 1.19 -13.55
CA ILE A 76 3.05 -0.14 -13.01
C ILE A 76 1.57 -0.23 -12.63
N LYS A 77 0.95 0.90 -12.25
CA LYS A 77 -0.42 0.96 -11.72
C LYS A 77 -1.35 1.69 -12.68
#